data_AF-A0AAV4CIF9-F1
#
_entry.id   AF-A0AAV4CIF9-F1
#
_cell.length_a   1.000
_cell.length_b   1.000
_cell.length_c   1.000
_cell.angle_alpha   90.00
_cell.angle_beta   90.00
_cell.angle_gamma   90.00
#
_symmetry.space_group_name_H-M   'P 1'
#
loop_
_entity.id
_entity.type
_entity.pdbx_description
1 polymer ?
#
loop_
_entity_poly.entity_id
_entity_poly.type
_entity_poly.pdbx_seq_one_letter_code
_entity_poly.pdbx_strand_id
1 'polypeptide(L)'
;MAVTPLVEDADIWTVARGTQLLSSEDNVVAQVAWCPLRDTIISGLGHNIQPNDDIPVDAFLSGDNSGGLCRFRHHSTRANIWTRARHATSRLNCRIDASDDEILISAEDVSSVPAKTVKSLRLVSRERWTAKLLGAPVQGRVARGLDLDKTTKDVARLTSNRTSLSFNAWSYWGKLRTNGLAVRGAPGSIAPDKLCRHCRQKQETTSHVVSGCRVHLPEMTGRHDRIQDVLVALLWSLGVETTTNSRAEDDDRAVPDFTVNLGTRESL
;
A
#
# COMPACT_ATOMS: atom_id res chain seq x y z
N MET A 1 -0.46 -5.82 -7.58
CA MET A 1 -0.08 -4.46 -8.02
C MET A 1 0.18 -3.63 -6.77
N ALA A 2 1.41 -3.18 -6.52
CA ALA A 2 1.73 -2.39 -5.32
C ALA A 2 1.11 -0.99 -5.41
N VAL A 3 0.44 -0.57 -4.35
CA VAL A 3 -0.14 0.78 -4.21
C VAL A 3 0.95 1.71 -3.70
N THR A 4 1.14 2.88 -4.34
CA THR A 4 2.07 3.91 -3.87
C THR A 4 1.67 4.39 -2.47
N PRO A 5 2.58 4.42 -1.49
CA PRO A 5 2.26 4.94 -0.16
C PRO A 5 1.73 6.38 -0.25
N LEU A 6 0.69 6.71 0.52
CA LEU A 6 0.06 8.05 0.48
C LEU A 6 1.04 9.20 0.76
N VAL A 7 2.06 8.95 1.60
CA VAL A 7 3.11 9.93 1.90
C VAL A 7 3.99 10.20 0.67
N GLU A 8 4.37 9.15 -0.06
CA GLU A 8 5.11 9.32 -1.33
C GLU A 8 4.23 9.96 -2.39
N ASP A 9 2.94 9.65 -2.45
CA ASP A 9 2.02 10.28 -3.41
C ASP A 9 1.86 11.79 -3.15
N ALA A 10 1.77 12.20 -1.88
CA ALA A 10 1.77 13.61 -1.50
C ALA A 10 3.07 14.32 -1.91
N ASP A 11 4.22 13.66 -1.75
CA ASP A 11 5.51 14.17 -2.19
C ASP A 11 5.57 14.29 -3.73
N ILE A 12 5.07 13.29 -4.46
CA ILE A 12 5.00 13.30 -5.93
C ILE A 12 4.20 14.49 -6.43
N TRP A 13 3.03 14.76 -5.80
CA TRP A 13 2.22 15.93 -6.14
C TRP A 13 2.90 17.24 -5.80
N THR A 14 3.64 17.30 -4.69
CA THR A 14 4.39 18.49 -4.29
C THR A 14 5.48 18.82 -5.31
N VAL A 15 6.23 17.81 -5.76
CA VAL A 15 7.26 17.97 -6.81
C VAL A 15 6.60 18.38 -8.13
N ALA A 16 5.61 17.63 -8.59
CA ALA A 16 4.94 17.90 -9.86
C ALA A 16 4.32 19.30 -9.91
N ARG A 17 3.69 19.75 -8.83
CA ARG A 17 3.08 21.08 -8.79
C ARG A 17 4.15 22.18 -8.79
N GLY A 18 5.25 21.98 -8.06
CA GLY A 18 6.38 22.91 -8.08
C GLY A 18 6.96 23.08 -9.48
N THR A 19 7.24 21.98 -10.18
CA THR A 19 7.83 22.02 -11.52
C THR A 19 6.85 22.56 -12.57
N GLN A 20 5.56 22.27 -12.46
CA GLN A 20 4.52 22.81 -13.36
C GLN A 20 4.32 24.31 -13.23
N LEU A 21 4.51 24.87 -12.02
CA LEU A 21 4.46 26.32 -11.84
C LEU A 21 5.64 27.02 -12.54
N LEU A 22 6.82 26.41 -12.48
CA LEU A 22 8.03 26.94 -13.12
C LEU A 22 7.98 26.80 -14.65
N SER A 23 7.36 25.73 -15.16
CA SER A 23 7.17 25.47 -16.59
C SER A 23 5.80 25.90 -17.13
N SER A 24 5.16 26.88 -16.49
CA SER A 24 3.84 27.36 -16.90
C SER A 24 3.93 28.06 -18.26
N GLU A 25 3.00 27.77 -19.17
CA GLU A 25 2.90 28.47 -20.48
C GLU A 25 2.57 29.97 -20.30
N ASP A 26 1.90 30.31 -19.20
CA ASP A 26 1.69 31.71 -18.81
C ASP A 26 2.98 32.29 -18.21
N ASN A 27 3.62 33.18 -18.98
CA ASN A 27 4.85 33.89 -18.60
C ASN A 27 4.74 34.64 -17.27
N VAL A 28 3.56 35.21 -16.94
CA VAL A 28 3.38 35.93 -15.68
C VAL A 28 3.42 34.95 -14.52
N VAL A 29 2.74 33.81 -14.64
CA VAL A 29 2.73 32.76 -13.62
C VAL A 29 4.14 32.18 -13.45
N ALA A 30 4.84 31.89 -14.55
CA ALA A 30 6.20 31.39 -14.50
C ALA A 30 7.14 32.40 -13.81
N GLN A 31 7.10 33.68 -14.18
CA GLN A 31 7.92 34.72 -13.54
C GLN A 31 7.61 34.85 -12.04
N VAL A 32 6.33 34.85 -11.66
CA VAL A 32 5.88 34.91 -10.26
C VAL A 32 6.27 33.65 -9.48
N ALA A 33 6.51 32.51 -10.14
CA ALA A 33 7.05 31.31 -9.51
C ALA A 33 8.58 31.38 -9.35
N TRP A 34 9.29 31.85 -10.39
CA TRP A 34 10.75 31.94 -10.42
C TRP A 34 11.32 32.97 -9.44
N CYS A 35 10.69 34.13 -9.28
CA CYS A 35 11.19 35.17 -8.38
C CYS A 35 11.23 34.71 -6.91
N PRO A 36 10.14 34.20 -6.29
CA PRO A 36 10.15 33.72 -4.92
C PRO A 36 11.05 32.50 -4.70
N LEU A 37 11.26 31.67 -5.73
CA LEU A 37 12.21 30.56 -5.66
C LEU A 37 13.64 31.08 -5.48
N ARG A 38 14.06 32.01 -6.35
CA ARG A 38 15.38 32.66 -6.27
C ARG A 38 15.56 33.40 -4.96
N ASP A 39 14.54 34.17 -4.54
CA ASP A 39 14.57 34.90 -3.26
C ASP A 39 14.71 33.96 -2.06
N THR A 40 14.06 32.78 -2.09
CA THR A 40 14.19 31.76 -1.05
C THR A 40 15.63 31.25 -0.97
N ILE A 41 16.25 30.98 -2.11
CA ILE A 41 17.63 30.48 -2.20
C ILE A 41 18.61 31.54 -1.69
N ILE A 42 18.50 32.76 -2.20
CA ILE A 42 19.35 33.90 -1.81
C ILE A 42 19.21 34.18 -0.30
N SER A 43 17.99 34.32 0.20
CA SER A 43 17.72 34.60 1.61
C SER A 43 18.20 33.49 2.54
N GLY A 44 18.21 32.24 2.05
CA GLY A 44 18.66 31.09 2.84
C GLY A 44 20.17 30.89 2.84
N LEU A 45 20.85 31.20 1.73
CA LEU A 45 22.31 31.12 1.61
C LEU A 45 23.01 32.34 2.23
N GLY A 46 22.36 33.50 2.27
CA GLY A 46 22.90 34.72 2.88
C GLY A 46 24.19 35.17 2.21
N HIS A 47 25.24 35.44 3.00
CA HIS A 47 26.56 35.90 2.51
C HIS A 47 27.38 34.84 1.75
N ASN A 48 26.87 33.61 1.59
CA ASN A 48 27.59 32.53 0.90
C ASN A 48 27.47 32.59 -0.63
N ILE A 49 26.64 33.50 -1.17
CA ILE A 49 26.54 33.76 -2.62
C ILE A 49 27.27 35.08 -2.91
N GLN A 50 28.23 35.07 -3.85
CA GLN A 50 28.79 36.30 -4.38
C GLN A 50 27.81 36.94 -5.39
N PRO A 51 27.84 38.27 -5.60
CA PRO A 51 26.89 38.97 -6.47
C PRO A 51 26.84 38.47 -7.93
N ASN A 52 27.88 37.77 -8.39
CA ASN A 52 28.01 37.25 -9.75
C ASN A 52 27.90 35.71 -9.82
N ASP A 53 27.64 35.02 -8.72
CA ASP A 53 27.49 33.57 -8.73
C ASP A 53 26.11 33.20 -9.29
N ASP A 54 26.06 32.18 -10.15
CA ASP A 54 24.81 31.61 -10.60
C ASP A 54 24.04 31.00 -9.42
N ILE A 55 22.73 31.31 -9.36
CA ILE A 55 21.86 30.80 -8.29
C ILE A 55 21.70 29.28 -8.50
N PRO A 56 22.06 28.43 -7.54
CA PRO A 56 22.08 26.97 -7.73
C PRO A 56 20.68 26.37 -7.61
N VAL A 57 19.81 26.67 -8.59
CA VAL A 57 18.40 26.25 -8.59
C VAL A 57 18.26 24.74 -8.64
N ASP A 58 19.00 24.06 -9.53
CA ASP A 58 18.88 22.61 -9.74
C ASP A 58 19.33 21.84 -8.51
N ALA A 59 20.47 22.25 -7.94
CA ALA A 59 20.98 21.70 -6.69
C ALA A 59 20.01 21.96 -5.53
N PHE A 60 19.40 23.16 -5.48
CA PHE A 60 18.40 23.48 -4.47
C PHE A 60 17.16 22.57 -4.59
N LEU A 61 16.55 22.50 -5.78
CA LEU A 61 15.33 21.74 -6.03
C LEU A 61 15.57 20.23 -5.91
N SER A 62 16.73 19.74 -6.33
CA SER A 62 17.16 18.34 -6.19
C SER A 62 17.46 17.90 -4.75
N GLY A 63 17.41 18.82 -3.78
CA GLY A 63 17.66 18.48 -2.38
C GLY A 63 19.13 18.28 -2.02
N ASP A 64 20.06 18.82 -2.82
CA ASP A 64 21.50 18.74 -2.52
C ASP A 64 21.84 19.53 -1.26
N ASN A 65 22.73 18.99 -0.42
CA ASN A 65 23.18 19.58 0.83
C ASN A 65 24.53 20.31 0.70
N SER A 66 25.16 20.30 -0.47
CA SER A 66 26.40 21.01 -0.76
C SER A 66 26.20 22.55 -0.75
N GLY A 67 27.31 23.32 -0.82
CA GLY A 67 27.24 24.78 -1.02
C GLY A 67 26.50 25.58 0.06
N GLY A 68 26.30 25.03 1.26
CA GLY A 68 25.52 25.66 2.33
C GLY A 68 24.00 25.43 2.25
N LEU A 69 23.53 24.66 1.26
CA LEU A 69 22.13 24.26 1.11
C LEU A 69 21.64 23.34 2.25
N CYS A 70 22.53 22.74 3.03
CA CYS A 70 22.19 21.99 4.25
C CYS A 70 21.45 22.82 5.32
N ARG A 71 21.45 24.17 5.20
CA ARG A 71 20.79 25.10 6.13
C ARG A 71 19.26 25.12 5.97
N PHE A 72 18.71 24.67 4.85
CA PHE A 72 17.27 24.58 4.62
C PHE A 72 16.68 23.34 5.31
N ARG A 73 16.37 23.47 6.61
CA ARG A 73 15.80 22.38 7.45
C ARG A 73 14.26 22.40 7.50
N HIS A 74 13.71 21.21 7.74
CA HIS A 74 12.30 20.81 7.65
C HIS A 74 11.31 21.62 8.53
N HIS A 75 11.80 22.41 9.50
CA HIS A 75 11.00 23.16 10.48
C HIS A 75 11.49 24.60 10.68
N SER A 76 12.17 25.17 9.68
CA SER A 76 12.57 26.57 9.77
C SER A 76 11.39 27.51 9.53
N THR A 77 11.48 28.74 10.05
CA THR A 77 10.57 29.87 9.80
C THR A 77 10.44 30.25 8.30
N ARG A 78 11.15 29.54 7.41
CA ARG A 78 11.23 29.75 5.96
C ARG A 78 10.48 28.67 5.16
N ALA A 79 9.57 27.94 5.80
CA ALA A 79 8.79 26.90 5.14
C ALA A 79 7.82 27.47 4.08
N ASN A 80 8.13 27.25 2.82
CA ASN A 80 7.33 27.62 1.65
C ASN A 80 7.24 26.47 0.64
N ILE A 81 6.53 26.67 -0.47
CA ILE A 81 6.33 25.63 -1.48
C ILE A 81 7.65 25.06 -2.03
N TRP A 82 8.68 25.89 -2.18
CA TRP A 82 9.98 25.52 -2.73
C TRP A 82 10.80 24.68 -1.77
N THR A 83 10.84 25.05 -0.49
CA THR A 83 11.47 24.22 0.54
C THR A 83 10.74 22.87 0.71
N ARG A 84 9.41 22.84 0.57
CA ARG A 84 8.64 21.58 0.56
C ARG A 84 8.96 20.72 -0.66
N ALA A 85 9.01 21.32 -1.86
CA ALA A 85 9.37 20.64 -3.09
C ALA A 85 10.78 20.06 -3.03
N ARG A 86 11.75 20.82 -2.52
CA ARG A 86 13.12 20.36 -2.22
C ARG A 86 13.13 19.12 -1.32
N HIS A 87 12.38 19.16 -0.22
CA HIS A 87 12.32 18.02 0.70
C HIS A 87 11.62 16.80 0.10
N ALA A 88 10.54 17.01 -0.64
CA ALA A 88 9.85 15.94 -1.36
C ALA A 88 10.77 15.28 -2.40
N THR A 89 11.50 16.09 -3.16
CA THR A 89 12.48 15.63 -4.16
C THR A 89 13.59 14.79 -3.51
N SER A 90 14.14 15.26 -2.38
CA SER A 90 15.12 14.52 -1.58
C SER A 90 14.59 13.17 -1.07
N ARG A 91 13.35 13.12 -0.58
CA ARG A 91 12.73 11.87 -0.09
C ARG A 91 12.42 10.87 -1.22
N LEU A 92 12.00 11.37 -2.37
CA LEU A 92 11.73 10.55 -3.54
C LEU A 92 13.02 10.08 -4.23
N ASN A 93 14.15 10.71 -3.91
CA ASN A 93 15.45 10.50 -4.56
C ASN A 93 15.37 10.79 -6.07
N CYS A 94 14.74 11.92 -6.42
CA CYS A 94 14.71 12.43 -7.79
C CYS A 94 15.56 13.70 -7.92
N ARG A 95 15.90 14.06 -9.16
CA ARG A 95 16.62 15.28 -9.52
C ARG A 95 15.77 16.12 -10.44
N ILE A 96 15.85 17.43 -10.26
CA ILE A 96 15.20 18.43 -11.08
C ILE A 96 16.29 19.23 -11.73
N ASP A 97 16.33 19.19 -13.05
CA ASP A 97 17.15 20.02 -13.89
C ASP A 97 16.28 21.17 -14.42
N ALA A 98 16.64 22.39 -14.06
CA ALA A 98 15.95 23.61 -14.45
C ALA A 98 16.96 24.63 -15.05
N SER A 99 18.14 24.16 -15.45
CA SER A 99 19.17 24.96 -16.12
C SER A 99 18.90 25.18 -17.61
N ASP A 100 18.21 24.23 -18.25
CA ASP A 100 17.81 24.28 -19.65
C ASP A 100 16.46 25.00 -19.87
N ASP A 101 16.16 25.36 -21.13
CA ASP A 101 14.87 25.97 -21.54
C ASP A 101 13.65 25.11 -21.15
N GLU A 102 13.84 23.79 -20.97
CA GLU A 102 12.81 22.86 -20.51
C GLU A 102 13.22 22.19 -19.20
N ILE A 103 12.37 22.29 -18.18
CA ILE A 103 12.58 21.63 -16.90
C ILE A 103 12.44 20.12 -17.07
N LEU A 104 13.42 19.37 -16.57
CA LEU A 104 13.44 17.90 -16.63
C LEU A 104 13.49 17.30 -15.23
N ILE A 105 12.68 16.27 -14.98
CA ILE A 105 12.68 15.51 -13.73
C ILE A 105 13.15 14.10 -13.99
N SER A 106 14.26 13.71 -13.36
CA SER A 106 14.84 12.38 -13.45
C SER A 106 14.79 11.64 -12.12
N ALA A 107 14.46 10.35 -12.16
CA ALA A 107 14.45 9.47 -11.01
C ALA A 107 14.81 8.06 -11.47
N GLU A 108 15.88 7.49 -10.92
CA GLU A 108 16.41 6.20 -11.39
C GLU A 108 16.64 6.25 -12.92
N ASP A 109 16.07 5.31 -13.69
CA ASP A 109 16.22 5.26 -15.15
C ASP A 109 15.10 6.01 -15.91
N VAL A 110 14.23 6.73 -15.20
CA VAL A 110 13.08 7.43 -15.79
C VAL A 110 13.32 8.93 -15.79
N SER A 111 13.18 9.54 -16.97
CA SER A 111 13.18 11.00 -17.15
C SER A 111 11.85 11.49 -17.70
N SER A 112 11.37 12.63 -17.22
CA SER A 112 10.05 13.15 -17.58
C SER A 112 9.94 14.66 -17.47
N VAL A 113 9.10 15.24 -18.32
CA VAL A 113 8.69 16.65 -18.28
C VAL A 113 7.62 16.89 -17.19
N PRO A 114 7.43 18.14 -16.71
CA PRO A 114 6.51 18.51 -15.63
C PRO A 114 5.06 18.00 -15.79
N ALA A 115 4.56 17.95 -17.04
CA ALA A 115 3.23 17.44 -17.35
C ALA A 115 3.07 15.92 -17.06
N LYS A 116 4.16 15.16 -17.14
CA LYS A 116 4.18 13.70 -16.98
C LYS A 116 4.79 13.23 -15.66
N THR A 117 5.21 14.16 -14.79
CA THR A 117 5.92 13.86 -13.54
C THR A 117 5.15 12.96 -12.61
N VAL A 118 3.85 13.20 -12.40
CA VAL A 118 3.03 12.37 -11.50
C VAL A 118 3.00 10.92 -11.97
N LYS A 119 2.78 10.69 -13.28
CA LYS A 119 2.73 9.36 -13.86
C LYS A 119 4.09 8.65 -13.74
N SER A 120 5.17 9.38 -14.03
CA SER A 120 6.53 8.84 -14.09
C SER A 120 7.07 8.51 -12.69
N LEU A 121 6.93 9.41 -11.72
CA LEU A 121 7.37 9.15 -10.35
C LEU A 121 6.52 8.08 -9.65
N ARG A 122 5.21 7.97 -9.97
CA ARG A 122 4.39 6.85 -9.51
C ARG A 122 4.87 5.51 -10.06
N LEU A 123 5.34 5.47 -11.31
CA LEU A 123 5.92 4.26 -11.89
C LEU A 123 7.18 3.84 -11.11
N VAL A 124 8.13 4.76 -10.94
CA VAL A 124 9.38 4.53 -10.19
C VAL A 124 9.10 4.09 -8.75
N SER A 125 8.22 4.79 -8.04
CA SER A 125 7.82 4.40 -6.67
C SER A 125 7.26 2.97 -6.64
N ARG A 126 6.36 2.62 -7.57
CA ARG A 126 5.77 1.29 -7.63
C ARG A 126 6.80 0.20 -7.91
N GLU A 127 7.77 0.46 -8.79
CA GLU A 127 8.86 -0.46 -9.10
C GLU A 127 9.75 -0.68 -7.87
N ARG A 128 10.14 0.39 -7.18
CA ARG A 128 10.91 0.32 -5.92
C ARG A 128 10.20 -0.51 -4.85
N TRP A 129 8.90 -0.28 -4.65
CA TRP A 129 8.10 -1.05 -3.69
C TRP A 129 7.90 -2.50 -4.12
N THR A 130 7.76 -2.76 -5.42
CA THR A 130 7.65 -4.12 -5.96
C THR A 130 8.96 -4.88 -5.75
N ALA A 131 10.10 -4.28 -6.08
CA ALA A 131 11.43 -4.88 -5.86
C ALA A 131 11.66 -5.16 -4.37
N LYS A 132 11.32 -4.22 -3.48
CA LYS A 132 11.42 -4.41 -2.02
C LYS A 132 10.52 -5.55 -1.52
N LEU A 133 9.30 -5.66 -2.05
CA LEU A 133 8.39 -6.75 -1.71
C LEU A 133 8.93 -8.10 -2.21
N LEU A 134 9.47 -8.13 -3.43
CA LEU A 134 10.08 -9.33 -4.01
C LEU A 134 11.37 -9.74 -3.29
N GLY A 135 12.12 -8.79 -2.73
CA GLY A 135 13.30 -9.07 -1.92
C GLY A 135 12.99 -9.53 -0.48
N ALA A 136 11.73 -9.46 -0.02
CA ALA A 136 11.39 -9.79 1.35
C ALA A 136 11.48 -11.32 1.60
N PRO A 137 12.10 -11.77 2.72
CA PRO A 137 12.30 -13.19 3.02
C PRO A 137 10.98 -13.97 3.23
N VAL A 138 9.90 -13.26 3.53
CA VAL A 138 8.55 -13.80 3.65
C VAL A 138 7.63 -12.99 2.73
N GLN A 139 7.58 -13.38 1.46
CA GLN A 139 6.48 -12.99 0.59
C GLN A 139 5.26 -13.82 1.01
N GLY A 140 4.15 -13.19 1.37
CA GLY A 140 2.93 -13.92 1.70
C GLY A 140 2.59 -14.90 0.58
N ARG A 141 2.41 -16.19 0.90
CA ARG A 141 2.05 -17.19 -0.10
C ARG A 141 0.64 -16.87 -0.62
N VAL A 142 0.54 -16.52 -1.90
CA VAL A 142 -0.74 -16.49 -2.61
C VAL A 142 -1.11 -17.92 -2.96
N ALA A 143 -2.36 -18.33 -2.72
CA ALA A 143 -2.82 -19.65 -3.13
C ALA A 143 -2.63 -19.80 -4.65
N ARG A 144 -1.99 -20.90 -5.09
CA ARG A 144 -1.56 -21.13 -6.48
C ARG A 144 -2.69 -20.97 -7.50
N GLY A 145 -3.94 -21.26 -7.12
CA GLY A 145 -5.12 -21.05 -7.97
C GLY A 145 -5.43 -19.58 -8.29
N LEU A 146 -5.04 -18.63 -7.42
CA LEU A 146 -5.21 -17.19 -7.65
C LEU A 146 -4.10 -16.59 -8.54
N ASP A 147 -2.97 -17.28 -8.69
CA ASP A 147 -1.84 -16.87 -9.53
C ASP A 147 -2.04 -17.28 -11.01
N LEU A 148 -2.93 -18.25 -11.25
CA LEU A 148 -3.26 -18.76 -12.58
C LEU A 148 -4.33 -17.94 -13.31
N ASP A 149 -5.12 -17.14 -12.59
CA ASP A 149 -6.15 -16.30 -13.21
C ASP A 149 -5.62 -14.90 -13.51
N LYS A 150 -4.92 -14.78 -14.65
CA LYS A 150 -4.36 -13.52 -15.17
C LYS A 150 -5.39 -12.67 -15.92
N THR A 151 -6.59 -13.19 -16.13
CA THR A 151 -7.62 -12.62 -17.02
C THR A 151 -8.76 -11.93 -16.29
N THR A 152 -9.03 -12.30 -15.04
CA THR A 152 -10.09 -11.65 -14.28
C THR A 152 -9.60 -10.37 -13.59
N LYS A 153 -10.38 -9.29 -13.71
CA LYS A 153 -10.23 -8.07 -12.89
C LYS A 153 -10.55 -8.33 -11.39
N ASP A 154 -10.79 -9.60 -11.02
CA ASP A 154 -11.35 -10.05 -9.74
C ASP A 154 -10.30 -10.41 -8.68
N VAL A 155 -9.00 -10.24 -8.95
CA VAL A 155 -7.99 -10.27 -7.89
C VAL A 155 -8.19 -9.12 -6.86
N ALA A 156 -9.17 -8.22 -7.08
CA ALA A 156 -9.67 -7.23 -6.12
C ALA A 156 -11.09 -7.53 -5.56
N ARG A 157 -11.74 -8.65 -5.90
CA ARG A 157 -12.96 -9.16 -5.23
C ARG A 157 -12.63 -10.09 -4.05
N LEU A 158 -11.46 -9.91 -3.46
CA LEU A 158 -10.80 -10.78 -2.49
C LEU A 158 -11.72 -11.18 -1.31
N THR A 159 -12.44 -12.30 -1.46
CA THR A 159 -12.98 -13.23 -0.43
C THR A 159 -13.28 -12.62 0.96
N SER A 160 -14.52 -12.48 1.47
CA SER A 160 -15.79 -13.17 1.25
C SER A 160 -17.00 -12.19 1.28
N ASN A 161 -18.14 -12.60 0.71
CA ASN A 161 -19.46 -11.93 0.76
C ASN A 161 -19.76 -10.78 -0.22
N ARG A 162 -19.11 -10.69 -1.39
CA ARG A 162 -19.40 -9.65 -2.40
C ARG A 162 -19.34 -8.20 -1.87
N THR A 163 -18.73 -7.98 -0.71
CA THR A 163 -18.52 -6.66 -0.13
C THR A 163 -17.07 -6.23 -0.36
N SER A 164 -16.89 -4.99 -0.75
CA SER A 164 -15.57 -4.37 -0.87
C SER A 164 -14.88 -4.43 0.49
N LEU A 165 -13.78 -5.18 0.62
CA LEU A 165 -12.93 -5.10 1.80
C LEU A 165 -12.42 -3.66 1.91
N SER A 166 -12.74 -2.99 3.02
CA SER A 166 -12.15 -1.67 3.31
C SER A 166 -10.62 -1.79 3.34
N PHE A 167 -9.92 -0.68 3.04
CA PHE A 167 -8.45 -0.65 3.08
C PHE A 167 -7.89 -1.15 4.43
N ASN A 168 -8.58 -0.84 5.53
CA ASN A 168 -8.24 -1.35 6.85
C ASN A 168 -8.35 -2.88 6.93
N ALA A 169 -9.44 -3.45 6.42
CA ALA A 169 -9.63 -4.90 6.38
C ALA A 169 -8.59 -5.60 5.47
N TRP A 170 -8.19 -4.98 4.36
CA TRP A 170 -7.06 -5.45 3.54
C TRP A 170 -5.78 -5.55 4.37
N SER A 171 -5.43 -4.50 5.12
CA SER A 171 -4.17 -4.44 5.89
C SER A 171 -4.07 -5.55 6.94
N TYR A 172 -5.20 -5.91 7.57
CA TYR A 172 -5.27 -7.03 8.49
C TYR A 172 -5.18 -8.36 7.75
N TRP A 173 -5.86 -8.51 6.61
CA TRP A 173 -5.82 -9.73 5.81
C TRP A 173 -4.42 -10.04 5.26
N GLY A 174 -3.70 -9.03 4.77
CA GLY A 174 -2.30 -9.19 4.34
C GLY A 174 -1.39 -9.63 5.49
N LYS A 175 -1.56 -9.04 6.67
CA LYS A 175 -0.86 -9.44 7.90
C LYS A 175 -1.21 -10.86 8.34
N LEU A 176 -2.48 -11.26 8.23
CA LEU A 176 -2.93 -12.62 8.53
C LEU A 176 -2.23 -13.65 7.64
N ARG A 177 -2.17 -13.42 6.32
CA ARG A 177 -1.54 -14.35 5.36
C ARG A 177 -0.03 -14.45 5.49
N THR A 178 0.63 -13.40 5.96
CA THR A 178 2.09 -13.35 6.16
C THR A 178 2.51 -13.73 7.57
N ASN A 179 1.57 -14.14 8.44
CA ASN A 179 1.80 -14.30 9.88
C ASN A 179 2.40 -13.03 10.54
N GLY A 180 2.16 -11.86 9.94
CA GLY A 180 2.56 -10.54 10.40
C GLY A 180 1.51 -9.84 11.26
N LEU A 181 0.51 -10.58 11.75
CA LEU A 181 -0.44 -10.03 12.71
C LEU A 181 0.31 -9.69 14.00
N ALA A 182 0.05 -8.52 14.58
CA ALA A 182 0.67 -8.09 15.83
C ALA A 182 0.07 -8.86 17.03
N VAL A 183 0.35 -10.16 17.08
CA VAL A 183 -0.04 -11.09 18.15
C VAL A 183 1.11 -11.27 19.12
N ARG A 184 0.81 -11.37 20.42
CA ARG A 184 1.84 -11.44 21.46
C ARG A 184 2.77 -12.64 21.34
N GLY A 185 2.27 -13.74 20.77
CA GLY A 185 3.01 -14.99 20.55
C GLY A 185 3.67 -15.11 19.18
N ALA A 186 3.74 -14.06 18.37
CA ALA A 186 4.44 -14.10 17.07
C ALA A 186 5.96 -14.32 17.26
N PRO A 187 6.65 -14.99 16.30
CA PRO A 187 8.10 -15.08 16.30
C PRO A 187 8.74 -13.68 16.38
N GLY A 188 9.69 -13.48 17.29
CA GLY A 188 10.35 -12.19 17.51
C GLY A 188 9.54 -11.17 18.32
N SER A 189 8.36 -11.52 18.83
CA SER A 189 7.58 -10.64 19.71
C SER A 189 8.30 -10.37 21.03
N ILE A 190 8.40 -9.10 21.42
CA ILE A 190 8.94 -8.64 22.71
C ILE A 190 7.88 -8.54 23.80
N ALA A 191 6.63 -8.97 23.54
CA ALA A 191 5.57 -8.88 24.54
C ALA A 191 5.92 -9.70 25.81
N PRO A 192 5.79 -9.14 27.02
CA PRO A 192 6.17 -9.82 28.27
C PRO A 192 5.24 -11.00 28.57
N ASP A 193 3.94 -10.85 28.31
CA ASP A 193 2.95 -11.92 28.37
C ASP A 193 2.66 -12.43 26.95
N LYS A 194 2.70 -13.75 26.76
CA LYS A 194 2.42 -14.43 25.50
C LYS A 194 0.98 -14.93 25.39
N LEU A 195 0.19 -14.86 26.45
CA LEU A 195 -1.19 -15.32 26.46
C LEU A 195 -2.10 -14.45 25.59
N CYS A 196 -3.12 -15.10 25.03
CA CYS A 196 -4.16 -14.46 24.25
C CYS A 196 -4.82 -13.32 25.02
N ARG A 197 -4.85 -12.12 24.40
CA ARG A 197 -5.49 -10.92 24.95
C ARG A 197 -6.96 -11.13 25.32
N HIS A 198 -7.64 -11.99 24.58
CA HIS A 198 -9.07 -12.23 24.73
C HIS A 198 -9.36 -13.39 25.69
N CYS A 199 -8.89 -14.61 25.38
CA CYS A 199 -9.25 -15.78 26.18
C CYS A 199 -8.30 -16.06 27.35
N ARG A 200 -7.06 -15.54 27.33
CA ARG A 200 -5.99 -15.82 28.32
C ARG A 200 -5.62 -17.29 28.54
N GLN A 201 -6.14 -18.25 27.77
CA GLN A 201 -5.92 -19.69 27.96
C GLN A 201 -4.73 -20.25 27.17
N LYS A 202 -4.47 -19.72 25.97
CA LYS A 202 -3.43 -20.21 25.07
C LYS A 202 -2.54 -19.05 24.63
N GLN A 203 -1.35 -19.38 24.14
CA GLN A 203 -0.46 -18.40 23.50
C GLN A 203 -1.18 -17.69 22.34
N GLU A 204 -1.03 -16.37 22.27
CA GLU A 204 -1.62 -15.55 21.22
C GLU A 204 -0.85 -15.74 19.91
N THR A 205 -1.19 -16.79 19.18
CA THR A 205 -0.71 -17.02 17.81
C THR A 205 -1.79 -16.60 16.81
N THR A 206 -1.40 -16.37 15.55
CA THR A 206 -2.35 -16.10 14.47
C THR A 206 -3.38 -17.22 14.34
N SER A 207 -2.94 -18.49 14.37
CA SER A 207 -3.83 -19.65 14.35
C SER A 207 -4.82 -19.63 15.53
N HIS A 208 -4.35 -19.32 16.74
CA HIS A 208 -5.23 -19.23 17.89
C HIS A 208 -6.27 -18.10 17.71
N VAL A 209 -5.86 -16.89 17.37
CA VAL A 209 -6.79 -15.74 17.24
C VAL A 209 -7.82 -15.94 16.12
N VAL A 210 -7.42 -16.58 15.02
CA VAL A 210 -8.25 -16.73 13.80
C VAL A 210 -9.13 -17.97 13.81
N SER A 211 -8.72 -19.04 14.51
CA SER A 211 -9.39 -20.34 14.38
C SER A 211 -9.55 -21.11 15.69
N GLY A 212 -8.94 -20.65 16.79
CA GLY A 212 -8.88 -21.43 18.03
C GLY A 212 -9.23 -20.66 19.31
N CYS A 213 -9.61 -19.39 19.20
CA CYS A 213 -9.92 -18.56 20.34
C CYS A 213 -11.39 -18.76 20.71
N ARG A 214 -11.65 -19.33 21.89
CA ARG A 214 -13.00 -19.62 22.37
C ARG A 214 -13.91 -18.37 22.39
N VAL A 215 -13.34 -17.20 22.65
CA VAL A 215 -14.08 -15.92 22.64
C VAL A 215 -14.61 -15.59 21.26
N HIS A 216 -13.88 -15.95 20.21
CA HIS A 216 -14.25 -15.66 18.81
C HIS A 216 -14.88 -16.85 18.09
N LEU A 217 -15.00 -17.99 18.78
CA LEU A 217 -15.55 -19.22 18.20
C LEU A 217 -16.99 -19.02 17.70
N PRO A 218 -17.90 -18.29 18.41
CA PRO A 218 -19.24 -18.04 17.89
C PRO A 218 -19.24 -17.30 16.56
N GLU A 219 -18.39 -16.28 16.38
CA GLU A 219 -18.29 -15.56 15.11
C GLU A 219 -17.60 -16.40 14.02
N MET A 220 -16.66 -17.26 14.38
CA MET A 220 -16.03 -18.20 13.43
C MET A 220 -17.07 -19.21 12.91
N THR A 221 -17.82 -19.84 13.82
CA THR A 221 -18.90 -20.77 13.49
C THR A 221 -19.98 -20.07 12.67
N GLY A 222 -20.43 -18.87 13.07
CA GLY A 222 -21.42 -18.14 12.28
C GLY A 222 -20.94 -17.71 10.88
N ARG A 223 -19.62 -17.58 10.64
CA ARG A 223 -19.07 -17.39 9.28
C ARG A 223 -19.04 -18.69 8.48
N HIS A 224 -18.66 -19.78 9.14
CA HIS A 224 -18.68 -21.12 8.57
C HIS A 224 -20.11 -21.48 8.11
N ASP A 225 -21.08 -21.36 9.01
CA ASP A 225 -22.47 -21.73 8.75
C ASP A 225 -23.07 -20.92 7.60
N ARG A 226 -22.73 -19.63 7.46
CA ARG A 226 -23.17 -18.83 6.30
C ARG A 226 -22.64 -19.34 4.97
N ILE A 227 -21.40 -19.84 4.93
CA ILE A 227 -20.83 -20.41 3.70
C ILE A 227 -21.55 -21.72 3.37
N GLN A 228 -21.79 -22.54 4.40
CA GLN A 228 -22.56 -23.77 4.32
C GLN A 228 -23.99 -23.49 3.80
N ASP A 229 -24.70 -22.49 4.34
CA ASP A 229 -26.02 -22.08 3.90
C ASP A 229 -26.06 -21.67 2.42
N VAL A 230 -25.05 -20.93 1.96
CA VAL A 230 -24.93 -20.54 0.55
C VAL A 230 -24.74 -21.77 -0.34
N LEU A 231 -23.90 -22.71 0.07
CA LEU A 231 -23.66 -23.96 -0.67
C LEU A 231 -24.92 -24.82 -0.74
N VAL A 232 -25.62 -24.98 0.39
CA VAL A 232 -26.89 -25.71 0.47
C VAL A 232 -27.94 -25.08 -0.44
N ALA A 233 -28.09 -23.75 -0.42
CA ALA A 233 -29.03 -23.04 -1.29
C ALA A 233 -28.71 -23.23 -2.78
N LEU A 234 -27.43 -23.21 -3.16
CA LEU A 234 -26.98 -23.47 -4.52
C LEU A 234 -27.25 -24.92 -4.95
N LEU A 235 -26.92 -25.90 -4.11
CA LEU A 235 -27.17 -27.32 -4.38
C LEU A 235 -28.67 -27.60 -4.52
N TRP A 236 -29.47 -27.00 -3.65
CA TRP A 236 -30.93 -27.04 -3.75
C TRP A 236 -31.43 -26.48 -5.09
N SER A 237 -30.90 -25.34 -5.54
CA SER A 237 -31.25 -24.77 -6.85
C SER A 237 -30.90 -25.67 -8.04
N LEU A 238 -29.93 -26.56 -7.86
CA LEU A 238 -29.53 -27.58 -8.84
C LEU A 238 -30.34 -28.88 -8.69
N GLY A 239 -31.27 -28.94 -7.75
CA GLY A 239 -32.10 -30.11 -7.44
C GLY A 239 -31.35 -31.20 -6.66
N VAL A 240 -30.28 -30.83 -5.96
CA VAL A 240 -29.51 -31.74 -5.10
C VAL A 240 -29.95 -31.54 -3.65
N GLU A 241 -30.40 -32.61 -3.01
CA GLU A 241 -30.79 -32.58 -1.60
C GLU A 241 -29.57 -32.84 -0.70
N THR A 242 -29.50 -32.11 0.41
CA THR A 242 -28.36 -32.16 1.34
C THR A 242 -28.82 -32.20 2.79
N THR A 243 -28.12 -32.96 3.62
CA THR A 243 -28.21 -32.89 5.08
C THR A 243 -26.98 -32.18 5.64
N THR A 244 -27.15 -31.34 6.66
CA THR A 244 -26.06 -30.53 7.25
C THR A 244 -25.74 -30.97 8.67
N ASN A 245 -24.45 -30.95 9.03
CA ASN A 245 -23.97 -31.18 10.41
C ASN A 245 -24.52 -32.47 11.06
N SER A 246 -24.84 -33.48 10.26
CA SER A 246 -25.29 -34.81 10.70
C SER A 246 -24.10 -35.78 10.72
N ARG A 247 -24.20 -36.84 11.51
CA ARG A 247 -23.21 -37.94 11.45
C ARG A 247 -23.29 -38.61 10.08
N ALA A 248 -22.12 -38.94 9.52
CA ALA A 248 -22.08 -39.76 8.31
C ALA A 248 -22.61 -41.16 8.61
N GLU A 249 -23.38 -41.72 7.68
CA GLU A 249 -23.95 -43.08 7.83
C GLU A 249 -22.86 -44.15 7.87
N ASP A 250 -21.74 -43.92 7.17
CA ASP A 250 -20.64 -44.87 7.03
C ASP A 250 -19.52 -44.72 8.07
N ASP A 251 -19.49 -43.61 8.82
CA ASP A 251 -18.49 -43.35 9.85
C ASP A 251 -19.08 -42.54 11.03
N ASP A 252 -19.31 -43.24 12.13
CA ASP A 252 -19.86 -42.70 13.38
C ASP A 252 -19.01 -41.59 14.02
N ARG A 253 -17.75 -41.43 13.61
CA ARG A 253 -16.85 -40.38 14.09
C ARG A 253 -16.80 -39.15 13.19
N ALA A 254 -17.28 -39.26 11.95
CA ALA A 254 -17.28 -38.16 11.00
C ALA A 254 -18.60 -37.37 11.10
N VAL A 255 -18.48 -36.06 11.31
CA VAL A 255 -19.59 -35.11 11.18
C VAL A 255 -19.23 -34.19 10.02
N PRO A 256 -19.56 -34.57 8.77
CA PRO A 256 -19.36 -33.71 7.62
C PRO A 256 -20.20 -32.43 7.75
N ASP A 257 -19.70 -31.32 7.19
CA ASP A 257 -20.44 -30.06 7.14
C ASP A 257 -21.73 -30.26 6.35
N PHE A 258 -21.69 -30.98 5.23
CA PHE A 258 -22.90 -31.42 4.55
C PHE A 258 -22.68 -32.77 3.86
N THR A 259 -23.75 -33.55 3.78
CA THR A 259 -23.82 -34.81 3.06
C THR A 259 -24.81 -34.64 1.91
N VAL A 260 -24.40 -35.03 0.72
CA VAL A 260 -25.28 -35.06 -0.45
C VAL A 260 -26.10 -36.34 -0.38
N ASN A 261 -27.42 -36.19 -0.33
CA ASN A 261 -28.31 -37.34 -0.40
C ASN A 261 -28.39 -37.76 -1.87
N LEU A 262 -27.84 -38.92 -2.21
CA LEU A 262 -28.02 -39.52 -3.54
C LEU A 262 -29.45 -40.09 -3.65
N GLY A 263 -30.43 -39.19 -3.74
CA GLY A 263 -31.84 -39.49 -3.98
C GLY A 263 -32.19 -39.35 -5.46
N THR A 264 -32.56 -40.47 -6.07
CA THR A 264 -33.07 -40.66 -7.44
C THR A 264 -34.05 -39.57 -7.90
N ARG A 265 -33.60 -38.66 -8.78
CA ARG A 265 -34.51 -38.06 -9.77
C ARG A 265 -34.65 -39.06 -10.92
N GLU A 266 -35.61 -39.98 -10.79
CA GLU A 266 -36.27 -40.47 -11.99
C GLU A 266 -36.95 -39.27 -12.65
N SER A 267 -36.65 -39.10 -13.93
CA SER A 267 -37.20 -38.11 -14.85
C SER A 267 -38.73 -38.01 -14.75
N LEU A 268 -39.22 -36.78 -14.54
CA LEU A 268 -40.55 -36.35 -14.97
C LEU A 268 -40.38 -35.24 -16.01
#